data_AF-A0A439CLW9-F1
#
_entry.id   AF-A0A439CLW9-F1
#
_cell.length_a   1.000
_cell.length_b   1.000
_cell.length_c   1.000
_cell.angle_alpha   90.00
_cell.angle_beta   90.00
_cell.angle_gamma   90.00
#
_symmetry.space_group_name_H-M   'P 1'
#
loop_
_entity.id
_entity.type
_entity.pdbx_description
1 polymer ?
#
loop_
_entity_poly.entity_id
_entity_poly.type
_entity_poly.pdbx_seq_one_letter_code
_entity_poly.pdbx_strand_id
1 'polypeptide(L)'
;ATVDVSKVFYVQVVDAERLAAPLVEGHQFYDPEQTARMSWSRNCRLFYGEKDRGAYLPVVDISRAIFHGIGFEGWVSLELFHRRMGDADAVVPNELASRGAASWAKLVRDMQLRVEDEAPADRGRMTASL
;
A
#
# COMPACT_ATOMS: atom_id res chain seq x y z
N ALA A 1 -20.90 -6.66 16.34
CA ALA A 1 -19.67 -7.04 17.05
C ALA A 1 -18.73 -5.83 17.07
N THR A 2 -18.06 -5.58 18.19
CA THR A 2 -17.11 -4.46 18.33
C THR A 2 -15.69 -5.01 18.18
N VAL A 3 -14.83 -4.31 17.43
CA VAL A 3 -13.41 -4.68 17.27
C VAL A 3 -12.62 -4.14 18.46
N ASP A 4 -11.85 -5.00 19.12
CA ASP A 4 -10.90 -4.61 20.16
C ASP A 4 -9.59 -4.17 19.50
N VAL A 5 -9.33 -2.86 19.51
CA VAL A 5 -8.16 -2.27 18.84
C VAL A 5 -6.83 -2.77 19.41
N SER A 6 -6.79 -3.24 20.66
CA SER A 6 -5.57 -3.80 21.26
C SER A 6 -5.11 -5.10 20.60
N LYS A 7 -5.97 -5.72 19.78
CA LYS A 7 -5.68 -6.91 18.97
C LYS A 7 -5.24 -6.58 17.55
N VAL A 8 -5.22 -5.29 17.18
CA VAL A 8 -4.71 -4.83 15.88
C VAL A 8 -3.26 -4.38 16.09
N PHE A 9 -2.32 -5.13 15.52
CA PHE A 9 -0.89 -4.87 15.73
C PHE A 9 -0.29 -3.89 14.72
N TYR A 10 -0.76 -3.94 13.47
CA TYR A 10 -0.37 -3.03 12.40
C TYR A 10 -1.43 -3.04 11.30
N VAL A 11 -1.42 -2.00 10.46
CA VAL A 11 -2.35 -1.84 9.32
C VAL A 11 -1.55 -1.62 8.04
N GLN A 12 -1.95 -2.30 6.97
CA GLN A 12 -1.39 -2.08 5.64
C GLN A 12 -2.44 -1.40 4.77
N VAL A 13 -2.17 -0.18 4.30
CA VAL A 13 -3.13 0.61 3.52
C VAL A 13 -2.71 0.67 2.06
N VAL A 14 -3.51 0.06 1.19
CA VAL A 14 -3.39 0.12 -0.27
C VAL A 14 -4.78 0.08 -0.91
N ASP A 15 -4.86 0.43 -2.18
CA ASP A 15 -6.05 0.31 -3.04
C ASP A 15 -5.80 -0.78 -4.10
N ALA A 16 -6.69 -0.91 -5.08
CA ALA A 16 -6.51 -1.83 -6.17
C ALA A 16 -7.18 -1.33 -7.46
N GLU A 17 -6.62 -1.74 -8.59
CA GLU A 17 -7.09 -1.40 -9.94
C GLU A 17 -8.36 -2.18 -10.31
N ARG A 18 -9.34 -1.48 -10.88
CA ARG A 18 -10.51 -2.12 -11.50
C ARG A 18 -10.11 -2.67 -12.87
N LEU A 19 -10.16 -3.98 -13.03
CA LEU A 19 -9.92 -4.60 -14.33
C LEU A 19 -11.00 -4.22 -15.35
N ALA A 20 -10.56 -3.97 -16.58
CA ALA A 20 -11.46 -3.66 -17.70
C ALA A 20 -12.27 -4.89 -18.17
N ALA A 21 -11.77 -6.11 -17.91
CA ALA A 21 -12.40 -7.36 -18.25
C ALA A 21 -12.30 -8.37 -17.09
N PRO A 22 -13.19 -9.38 -17.03
CA PRO A 22 -13.10 -10.44 -16.02
C PRO A 22 -11.77 -11.20 -16.08
N LEU A 23 -11.22 -11.53 -14.91
CA LEU A 23 -10.00 -12.35 -14.80
C LEU A 23 -10.37 -13.84 -14.89
N VAL A 24 -10.48 -14.32 -16.14
CA VAL A 24 -10.76 -15.72 -16.52
C VAL A 24 -9.71 -16.22 -17.50
N GLU A 25 -9.79 -17.48 -17.93
CA GLU A 25 -8.86 -18.05 -18.93
C GLU A 25 -8.75 -17.14 -20.16
N GLY A 26 -7.51 -16.86 -20.57
CA GLY A 26 -7.19 -15.88 -21.62
C GLY A 26 -6.91 -14.45 -21.14
N HIS A 27 -7.21 -14.10 -19.88
CA HIS A 27 -6.77 -12.82 -19.31
C HIS A 27 -5.25 -12.83 -19.06
N GLN A 28 -4.56 -11.70 -19.26
CA GLN A 28 -3.09 -11.58 -19.06
C GLN A 28 -2.58 -11.89 -17.63
N PHE A 29 -3.47 -11.95 -16.64
CA PHE A 29 -3.15 -12.27 -15.24
C PHE A 29 -3.77 -13.61 -14.80
N TYR A 30 -4.37 -14.33 -15.74
CA TYR A 30 -4.90 -15.66 -15.48
C TYR A 30 -3.74 -16.61 -15.19
N ASP A 31 -3.92 -17.41 -14.16
CA ASP A 31 -2.99 -18.45 -13.76
C ASP A 31 -3.84 -19.62 -13.25
N PRO A 32 -3.78 -20.79 -13.89
CA PRO A 32 -4.61 -21.94 -13.52
C PRO A 32 -4.29 -22.51 -12.14
N GLU A 33 -3.13 -22.18 -11.56
CA GLU A 33 -2.69 -22.68 -10.25
C GLU A 33 -3.22 -21.82 -9.08
N GLN A 34 -3.87 -20.68 -9.34
CA GLN A 34 -4.38 -19.80 -8.30
C GLN A 34 -5.77 -19.24 -8.60
N THR A 35 -6.47 -18.80 -7.55
CA THR A 35 -7.79 -18.18 -7.71
C THR A 35 -7.67 -16.80 -8.36
N ALA A 36 -8.70 -16.37 -9.11
CA ALA A 36 -8.74 -15.05 -9.74
C ALA A 36 -8.48 -13.90 -8.75
N ARG A 37 -8.97 -14.01 -7.49
CA ARG A 37 -8.71 -13.00 -6.45
C ARG A 37 -7.24 -12.94 -6.06
N MET A 38 -6.54 -14.08 -6.04
CA MET A 38 -5.11 -14.15 -5.76
C MET A 38 -4.30 -13.53 -6.89
N SER A 39 -4.58 -13.90 -8.16
CA SER A 39 -3.99 -13.27 -9.33
C SER A 39 -4.17 -11.75 -9.31
N TRP A 40 -5.40 -11.30 -9.02
CA TRP A 40 -5.70 -9.87 -8.94
C TRP A 40 -4.94 -9.19 -7.80
N SER A 41 -4.94 -9.75 -6.59
CA SER A 41 -4.20 -9.21 -5.44
C SER A 41 -2.70 -9.15 -5.66
N ARG A 42 -2.10 -10.01 -6.49
CA ARG A 42 -0.66 -10.04 -6.73
C ARG A 42 -0.20 -9.07 -7.83
N ASN A 43 -1.14 -8.67 -8.69
CA ASN A 43 -0.81 -7.89 -9.88
C ASN A 43 -1.38 -6.47 -9.87
N CYS A 44 -2.47 -6.24 -9.15
CA CYS A 44 -3.33 -5.07 -9.35
C CYS A 44 -3.46 -4.18 -8.11
N ARG A 45 -2.60 -4.32 -7.09
CA ARG A 45 -2.61 -3.37 -5.96
C ARG A 45 -2.08 -2.02 -6.42
N LEU A 46 -2.73 -0.98 -5.93
CA LEU A 46 -2.34 0.40 -6.15
C LEU A 46 -2.10 1.06 -4.82
N PHE A 47 -1.36 2.16 -4.80
CA PHE A 47 -1.21 2.94 -3.60
C PHE A 47 -2.49 3.74 -3.28
N TYR A 48 -2.59 4.23 -2.03
CA TYR A 48 -3.73 5.02 -1.59
C TYR A 48 -3.91 6.26 -2.47
N GLY A 49 -5.10 6.39 -3.06
CA GLY A 49 -5.48 7.58 -3.82
C GLY A 49 -5.01 7.63 -5.28
N GLU A 50 -4.46 6.55 -5.84
CA GLU A 50 -4.07 6.46 -7.27
C GLU A 50 -5.29 6.29 -8.20
N LYS A 51 -6.28 7.19 -8.11
CA LYS A 51 -7.52 7.15 -8.92
C LYS A 51 -7.25 7.31 -10.41
N ASP A 52 -6.21 8.06 -10.77
CA ASP A 52 -5.68 8.20 -12.13
C ASP A 52 -5.15 6.88 -12.72
N ARG A 53 -4.88 5.88 -11.87
CA ARG A 53 -4.44 4.54 -12.26
C ARG A 53 -5.54 3.48 -12.13
N GLY A 54 -6.79 3.90 -11.90
CA GLY A 54 -7.94 2.99 -11.84
C GLY A 54 -8.24 2.42 -10.44
N ALA A 55 -7.68 3.01 -9.38
CA ALA A 55 -7.98 2.66 -8.00
C ALA A 55 -9.48 2.85 -7.69
N TYR A 56 -10.16 1.86 -7.12
CA TYR A 56 -11.64 1.90 -7.00
C TYR A 56 -12.19 1.38 -5.68
N LEU A 57 -11.37 0.84 -4.77
CA LEU A 57 -11.86 0.34 -3.50
C LEU A 57 -12.24 1.52 -2.56
N PRO A 58 -13.11 1.30 -1.56
CA PRO A 58 -13.49 2.31 -0.59
C PRO A 58 -12.42 2.52 0.50
N VAL A 59 -11.14 2.61 0.10
CA VAL A 59 -10.01 2.65 1.05
C VAL A 59 -10.07 3.90 1.93
N VAL A 60 -10.62 5.00 1.44
CA VAL A 60 -10.80 6.23 2.24
C VAL A 60 -11.72 5.97 3.43
N ASP A 61 -12.87 5.34 3.20
CA ASP A 61 -13.84 5.05 4.26
C ASP A 61 -13.33 3.98 5.22
N ILE A 62 -12.66 2.94 4.69
CA ILE A 62 -12.01 1.91 5.51
C ILE A 62 -10.92 2.53 6.39
N SER A 63 -10.06 3.39 5.82
CA SER A 63 -9.01 4.09 6.58
C SER A 63 -9.62 4.96 7.67
N ARG A 64 -10.71 5.69 7.37
CA ARG A 64 -11.42 6.50 8.36
C ARG A 64 -11.99 5.65 9.50
N ALA A 65 -12.57 4.50 9.18
CA ALA A 65 -13.09 3.56 10.18
C ALA A 65 -11.97 2.98 11.05
N ILE A 66 -10.79 2.72 10.49
CA ILE A 66 -9.63 2.21 11.22
C ILE A 66 -9.05 3.28 12.14
N PHE A 67 -8.66 4.43 11.59
CA PHE A 67 -7.92 5.45 12.36
C PHE A 67 -8.81 6.23 13.31
N HIS A 68 -10.04 6.56 12.92
CA HIS A 68 -10.94 7.37 13.74
C HIS A 68 -12.07 6.57 14.36
N GLY A 69 -12.55 5.53 13.68
CA GLY A 69 -13.68 4.72 14.16
C GLY A 69 -13.30 3.82 15.33
N ILE A 70 -12.24 3.02 15.15
CA ILE A 70 -11.71 2.14 16.22
C ILE A 70 -10.51 2.75 16.95
N GLY A 71 -10.01 3.91 16.52
CA GLY A 71 -8.93 4.64 17.20
C GLY A 71 -7.56 3.99 17.08
N PHE A 72 -7.23 3.36 15.95
CA PHE A 72 -5.93 2.75 15.76
C PHE A 72 -4.83 3.81 15.57
N GLU A 73 -3.81 3.80 16.44
CA GLU A 73 -2.65 4.71 16.41
C GLU A 73 -1.30 3.99 16.24
N GLY A 74 -1.31 2.70 15.86
CA GLY A 74 -0.10 1.89 15.73
C GLY A 74 0.59 1.99 14.35
N TRP A 75 1.45 1.01 14.06
CA TRP A 75 2.23 0.99 12.81
C TRP A 75 1.37 0.87 11.56
N VAL A 76 1.70 1.70 10.56
CA VAL A 76 1.08 1.68 9.24
C VAL A 76 2.15 1.44 8.17
N SER A 77 1.88 0.57 7.21
CA SER A 77 2.70 0.40 6.01
C SER A 77 1.85 0.36 4.74
N LEU A 78 2.50 0.38 3.58
CA LEU A 78 1.85 0.32 2.27
C LEU A 78 2.30 -0.96 1.56
N GLU A 79 1.49 -2.02 1.61
CA GLU A 79 1.84 -3.33 1.02
C GLU A 79 1.47 -3.42 -0.46
N LEU A 80 2.46 -3.16 -1.32
CA LEU A 80 2.28 -3.25 -2.77
C LEU A 80 2.61 -4.64 -3.30
N PHE A 81 1.67 -5.22 -4.04
CA PHE A 81 1.90 -6.31 -4.98
C PHE A 81 1.32 -5.90 -6.34
N HIS A 82 2.20 -5.48 -7.23
CA HIS A 82 1.82 -4.92 -8.52
C HIS A 82 2.70 -5.49 -9.62
N ARG A 83 2.11 -5.73 -10.80
CA ARG A 83 2.80 -6.28 -11.99
C ARG A 83 4.09 -5.54 -12.34
N ARG A 84 4.13 -4.22 -12.13
CA ARG A 84 5.30 -3.35 -12.38
C ARG A 84 6.53 -3.76 -11.56
N MET A 85 6.36 -4.43 -10.42
CA MET A 85 7.47 -4.86 -9.55
C MET A 85 8.30 -5.98 -10.18
N GLY A 86 7.77 -6.72 -11.16
CA GLY A 86 8.50 -7.77 -11.88
C GLY A 86 9.31 -7.26 -13.08
N ASP A 87 9.24 -5.96 -13.37
CA ASP A 87 9.97 -5.36 -14.48
C ASP A 87 11.44 -5.10 -14.09
N ALA A 88 12.37 -5.47 -14.98
CA ALA A 88 13.80 -5.38 -14.75
C ALA A 88 14.38 -3.96 -14.99
N ASP A 89 13.56 -3.01 -15.46
CA ASP A 89 13.97 -1.62 -15.65
C ASP A 89 14.43 -0.99 -14.32
N ALA A 90 15.64 -0.43 -14.34
CA ALA A 90 16.29 0.18 -13.18
C ALA A 90 15.51 1.37 -12.58
N VAL A 91 14.57 1.97 -13.31
CA VAL A 91 13.72 3.05 -12.79
C VAL A 91 12.66 2.55 -11.80
N VAL A 92 12.27 1.27 -11.89
CA VAL A 92 11.11 0.70 -11.18
C VAL A 92 11.17 0.90 -9.67
N PRO A 93 12.29 0.61 -8.97
CA PRO A 93 12.35 0.80 -7.52
C PRO A 93 12.11 2.27 -7.11
N ASN A 94 12.73 3.22 -7.82
CA ASN A 94 12.59 4.64 -7.55
C ASN A 94 11.17 5.14 -7.86
N GLU A 95 10.58 4.67 -8.96
CA GLU A 95 9.19 4.97 -9.34
C GLU A 95 8.22 4.55 -8.23
N LEU A 96 8.30 3.28 -7.80
CA LEU A 96 7.40 2.71 -6.81
C LEU A 96 7.60 3.32 -5.41
N ALA A 97 8.85 3.57 -5.01
CA ALA A 97 9.15 4.27 -3.76
C ALA A 97 8.58 5.69 -3.76
N SER A 98 8.74 6.44 -4.85
CA SER A 98 8.20 7.80 -4.99
C SER A 98 6.68 7.80 -4.92
N ARG A 99 6.03 6.84 -5.58
CA ARG A 99 4.56 6.66 -5.52
C ARG A 99 4.09 6.32 -4.10
N GLY A 100 4.79 5.41 -3.42
CA GLY A 100 4.52 5.07 -2.03
C GLY A 100 4.63 6.29 -1.09
N ALA A 101 5.69 7.10 -1.24
CA ALA A 101 5.88 8.32 -0.45
C ALA A 101 4.76 9.35 -0.71
N ALA A 102 4.38 9.57 -1.97
CA ALA A 102 3.29 10.46 -2.33
C ALA A 102 1.94 9.99 -1.74
N SER A 103 1.68 8.68 -1.81
CA SER A 103 0.52 8.03 -1.21
C SER A 103 0.50 8.18 0.31
N TRP A 104 1.61 7.96 1.00
CA TRP A 104 1.71 8.14 2.45
C TRP A 104 1.41 9.59 2.84
N ALA A 105 2.04 10.56 2.18
CA ALA A 105 1.79 11.97 2.42
C ALA A 105 0.31 12.34 2.19
N LYS A 106 -0.33 11.73 1.19
CA LYS A 106 -1.77 11.90 0.95
C LYS A 106 -2.63 11.28 2.06
N LEU A 107 -2.33 10.05 2.48
CA LEU A 107 -3.04 9.36 3.56
C LEU A 107 -2.97 10.15 4.89
N VAL A 108 -1.77 10.60 5.26
CA VAL A 108 -1.54 11.43 6.47
C VAL A 108 -2.39 12.70 6.42
N ARG A 109 -2.41 13.40 5.28
CA ARG A 109 -3.24 14.61 5.11
C ARG A 109 -4.73 14.30 5.18
N ASP A 110 -5.21 13.33 4.39
CA ASP A 110 -6.65 13.04 4.25
C ASP A 110 -7.25 12.49 5.56
N MET A 111 -6.46 11.73 6.33
CA MET A 111 -6.85 11.17 7.64
C MET A 111 -6.37 12.01 8.83
N GLN A 112 -5.73 13.16 8.60
CA GLN A 112 -5.23 14.05 9.65
C GLN A 112 -4.37 13.32 10.71
N LEU A 113 -3.50 12.41 10.26
CA LEU A 113 -2.70 11.58 11.16
C LEU A 113 -1.60 12.42 11.81
N ARG A 114 -1.35 12.14 13.10
CA ARG A 114 -0.12 12.56 13.76
C ARG A 114 0.95 11.54 13.44
N VAL A 115 2.02 11.99 12.79
CA VAL A 115 3.20 11.16 12.53
C VAL A 115 4.32 11.64 13.45
N GLU A 116 5.11 10.71 13.98
CA GLU A 116 6.31 11.06 14.73
C GLU A 116 7.29 11.75 13.77
N ASP A 117 7.86 12.88 14.20
CA ASP A 117 8.99 13.46 13.49
C ASP A 117 10.14 12.45 13.55
N GLU A 118 10.83 12.21 12.43
CA GLU A 118 12.06 11.43 12.44
C GLU A 118 12.98 12.02 13.52
N ALA A 119 13.27 11.23 14.56
CA ALA A 119 14.39 11.54 15.44
C ALA A 119 15.61 11.75 14.52
N PRO A 120 16.40 12.82 14.70
CA PRO A 120 17.51 13.10 13.81
C PRO A 120 18.36 11.84 13.71
N ALA A 121 18.50 11.30 12.49
CA ALA A 121 19.39 10.18 12.25
C ALA A 121 20.74 10.56 12.84
N ASP A 122 21.16 9.84 13.88
CA ASP A 122 22.48 10.00 14.46
C ASP A 122 23.47 9.79 13.31
N ARG A 123 24.02 10.90 12.78
CA ARG A 123 25.03 10.94 11.71
C ARG A 123 26.37 10.49 12.31
N GLY A 124 26.37 9.36 12.98
CA GLY A 124 27.38 8.91 13.92
C GLY A 124 27.70 7.43 13.75
N ARG A 125 27.83 6.94 12.52
CA ARG A 125 28.62 5.73 12.20
C ARG A 125 28.92 5.61 10.71
N MET A 126 30.00 6.26 10.30
CA MET A 126 30.84 5.75 9.22
C MET A 126 32.22 5.46 9.82
N THR A 127 32.46 4.21 10.18
CA THR A 127 33.82 3.69 10.30
C THR A 127 34.00 2.68 9.18
N ALA A 128 34.68 3.10 8.13
CA ALA A 128 35.39 2.20 7.24
C ALA A 128 36.87 2.32 7.60
N SER A 129 37.40 1.32 8.28
CA SER A 129 38.86 1.13 8.36
C SER A 129 39.25 0.22 7.20
N LEU A 130 40.34 0.62 6.52
CA LEU A 130 40.99 -0.02 5.38
C LEU A 130 41.36 -1.50 5.64
#